data_AF-A0A5D3CH83-F1
#
_entry.id   AF-A0A5D3CH83-F1
#
_cell.length_a   1.000
_cell.length_b   1.000
_cell.length_c   1.000
_cell.angle_alpha   90.00
_cell.angle_beta   90.00
_cell.angle_gamma   90.00
#
_symmetry.space_group_name_H-M   'P 1'
#
loop_
_entity.id
_entity.type
_entity.pdbx_description
1 polymer ?
#
loop_
_entity_poly.entity_id
_entity_poly.type
_entity_poly.pdbx_seq_one_letter_code
_entity_poly.pdbx_strand_id
1 'polypeptide(L)'
;MPDGGFILVGGRRSFDLEFVPPEGKANAKAIKMPFLDETTDLDENNLYPFVHLSTDGNVFIFANSRSILFNPKTQTIVYEYPVLDGGARNYPASGMSALLPLKLSLANPEGTPAEVIVCGGAKPEAYRLAEKGNFLPALQDCNRIEITKPKDVWKKEMMPSPRVMGDMLILPTGDLLIINGATSGTSAWNFAEAPNYSPILYNPDKPQGQRFKQLIPTTIPRMYHSTSAVLPDGQILVAGSNTNAGYLYQAVKYPTELRVEKFSPPYLDPAYTANRPAIQVNQLEAKWQYGQDFVVNFNLIIDGVLDRENDIRVNIYPPPFTTHGYSMNQRLVVLPIREIAETGAGIFSATVVAPPSGIIAPPGYYMLFVVYRGIPSVAAWIQIK
;
A
#
# COMPACT_ATOMS: atom_id res chain seq x y z
N MET A 1 5.17 -8.99 11.20
CA MET A 1 4.37 -9.97 11.98
C MET A 1 3.81 -9.29 13.21
N PRO A 2 2.79 -9.85 13.89
CA PRO A 2 2.19 -9.22 15.07
C PRO A 2 3.19 -8.90 16.20
N ASP A 3 4.29 -9.62 16.27
CA ASP A 3 5.38 -9.46 17.24
C ASP A 3 6.54 -8.57 16.74
N GLY A 4 6.41 -7.97 15.55
CA GLY A 4 7.47 -7.20 14.90
C GLY A 4 8.47 -8.03 14.09
N GLY A 5 8.33 -9.36 14.06
CA GLY A 5 9.15 -10.22 13.22
C GLY A 5 8.86 -10.06 11.72
N PHE A 6 9.75 -10.55 10.87
CA PHE A 6 9.61 -10.53 9.41
C PHE A 6 9.42 -11.95 8.88
N ILE A 7 8.63 -12.06 7.81
CA ILE A 7 8.56 -13.26 6.99
C ILE A 7 9.09 -12.95 5.59
N LEU A 8 9.80 -13.90 5.02
CA LEU A 8 10.23 -13.90 3.63
C LEU A 8 9.45 -14.98 2.90
N VAL A 9 8.89 -14.66 1.73
CA VAL A 9 8.04 -15.57 0.97
C VAL A 9 8.57 -15.67 -0.46
N GLY A 10 9.05 -16.86 -0.80
CA GLY A 10 9.52 -17.19 -2.14
C GLY A 10 10.80 -16.49 -2.58
N GLY A 11 10.94 -16.39 -3.89
CA GLY A 11 12.16 -15.99 -4.59
C GLY A 11 12.30 -16.83 -5.85
N ARG A 12 13.25 -16.46 -6.72
CA ARG A 12 13.46 -17.22 -7.96
C ARG A 12 13.82 -18.67 -7.64
N ARG A 13 12.92 -19.59 -8.01
CA ARG A 13 12.99 -21.03 -7.72
C ARG A 13 13.14 -21.36 -6.22
N SER A 14 12.60 -20.48 -5.38
CA SER A 14 12.47 -20.69 -3.93
C SER A 14 10.99 -20.86 -3.61
N PHE A 15 10.62 -22.05 -3.17
CA PHE A 15 9.22 -22.44 -2.89
C PHE A 15 9.01 -22.66 -1.39
N ASP A 16 9.50 -21.71 -0.60
CA ASP A 16 9.46 -21.72 0.85
C ASP A 16 9.07 -20.36 1.42
N LEU A 17 8.68 -20.42 2.69
CA LEU A 17 8.51 -19.30 3.59
C LEU A 17 9.53 -19.42 4.71
N GLU A 18 10.08 -18.28 5.13
CA GLU A 18 11.03 -18.23 6.23
C GLU A 18 10.65 -17.12 7.22
N PHE A 19 10.83 -17.39 8.51
CA PHE A 19 10.82 -16.35 9.53
C PHE A 19 12.23 -15.79 9.64
N VAL A 20 12.41 -14.49 9.44
CA VAL A 20 13.75 -13.88 9.53
C VAL A 20 14.23 -14.00 10.98
N PRO A 21 15.30 -14.77 11.25
CA PRO A 21 15.79 -14.95 12.62
C PRO A 21 16.53 -13.69 13.08
N PRO A 22 16.80 -13.55 14.39
CA PRO A 22 17.73 -12.53 14.88
C PRO A 22 19.09 -12.61 14.19
N GLU A 23 19.79 -11.48 14.12
CA GLU A 23 21.12 -11.40 13.52
C GLU A 23 22.07 -12.47 14.10
N GLY A 24 22.84 -13.10 13.20
CA GLY A 24 23.76 -14.19 13.55
C GLY A 24 23.10 -15.56 13.79
N LYS A 25 21.77 -15.67 13.69
CA LYS A 25 21.06 -16.97 13.73
C LYS A 25 20.56 -17.36 12.34
N ALA A 26 20.30 -18.65 12.16
CA ALA A 26 19.72 -19.22 10.94
C ALA A 26 18.49 -20.06 11.31
N ASN A 27 17.56 -20.18 10.37
CA ASN A 27 16.45 -21.11 10.51
C ASN A 27 16.97 -22.55 10.45
N ALA A 28 16.48 -23.40 11.36
CA ALA A 28 16.89 -24.81 11.39
C ALA A 28 16.35 -25.62 10.20
N LYS A 29 15.19 -25.21 9.66
CA LYS A 29 14.51 -25.85 8.52
C LYS A 29 13.74 -24.81 7.72
N ALA A 30 13.73 -24.96 6.40
CA ALA A 30 12.86 -24.20 5.51
C ALA A 30 11.40 -24.66 5.65
N ILE A 31 10.44 -23.74 5.63
CA ILE A 31 9.01 -24.07 5.63
C ILE A 31 8.57 -24.14 4.17
N LYS A 32 8.34 -25.36 3.67
CA LYS A 32 7.92 -25.53 2.27
C LYS A 32 6.53 -24.97 2.04
N MET A 33 6.38 -24.29 0.91
CA MET A 33 5.14 -23.65 0.48
C MET A 33 4.81 -24.11 -0.94
N PRO A 34 4.19 -25.31 -1.11
CA PRO A 34 3.83 -25.85 -2.43
C PRO A 34 3.02 -24.88 -3.28
N PHE A 35 2.20 -24.03 -2.65
CA PHE A 35 1.46 -22.94 -3.31
C PHE A 35 2.34 -22.07 -4.22
N LEU A 36 3.59 -21.79 -3.85
CA LEU A 36 4.51 -21.00 -4.67
C LEU A 36 4.97 -21.79 -5.91
N ASP A 37 5.20 -23.09 -5.78
CA ASP A 37 5.53 -23.96 -6.93
C ASP A 37 4.32 -24.06 -7.88
N GLU A 38 3.13 -24.33 -7.33
CA GLU A 38 1.88 -24.42 -8.10
C GLU A 38 1.46 -23.13 -8.82
N THR A 39 1.92 -21.97 -8.35
CA THR A 39 1.67 -20.66 -8.99
C THR A 39 2.79 -20.24 -9.94
N THR A 40 3.86 -21.04 -10.04
CA THR A 40 4.92 -20.82 -11.03
C THR A 40 4.43 -21.21 -12.41
N ASP A 41 4.73 -20.37 -13.40
CA ASP A 41 4.53 -20.67 -14.81
C ASP A 41 5.86 -20.53 -15.58
N LEU A 42 5.80 -20.70 -16.91
CA LEU A 42 6.99 -20.62 -17.77
C LEU A 42 7.69 -19.27 -17.74
N ASP A 43 7.00 -18.20 -17.33
CA ASP A 43 7.49 -16.83 -17.28
C ASP A 43 7.80 -16.35 -15.85
N GLU A 44 7.71 -17.25 -14.86
CA GLU A 44 7.90 -16.99 -13.42
C GLU A 44 6.99 -15.86 -12.88
N ASN A 45 5.72 -15.80 -13.30
CA ASN A 45 4.73 -14.79 -12.89
C ASN A 45 4.31 -14.81 -11.40
N ASN A 46 5.15 -15.30 -10.50
CA ASN A 46 4.89 -15.42 -9.06
C ASN A 46 5.98 -14.78 -8.18
N LEU A 47 6.96 -14.08 -8.76
CA LEU A 47 7.98 -13.36 -8.00
C LEU A 47 7.43 -12.07 -7.38
N TYR A 48 7.96 -11.68 -6.22
CA TYR A 48 7.39 -10.60 -5.39
C TYR A 48 5.90 -10.85 -5.07
N PRO A 49 5.55 -11.97 -4.40
CA PRO A 49 4.18 -12.22 -3.98
C PRO A 49 3.65 -11.07 -3.12
N PHE A 50 2.36 -10.76 -3.23
CA PHE A 50 1.76 -9.74 -2.37
C PHE A 50 1.42 -10.37 -1.02
N VAL A 51 1.94 -9.78 0.05
CA VAL A 51 1.87 -10.35 1.40
C VAL A 51 1.29 -9.29 2.34
N HIS A 52 0.11 -9.56 2.90
CA HIS A 52 -0.58 -8.65 3.81
C HIS A 52 -0.95 -9.37 5.11
N LEU A 53 -0.59 -8.79 6.27
CA LEU A 53 -1.06 -9.28 7.56
C LEU A 53 -2.57 -8.99 7.70
N SER A 54 -3.38 -10.00 7.91
CA SER A 54 -4.82 -9.88 8.14
C SER A 54 -5.13 -9.47 9.58
N THR A 55 -6.32 -8.95 9.84
CA THR A 55 -6.76 -8.52 11.19
C THR A 55 -7.11 -9.68 12.13
N ASP A 56 -7.15 -10.91 11.63
CA ASP A 56 -7.27 -12.16 12.41
C ASP A 56 -5.89 -12.79 12.74
N GLY A 57 -4.78 -12.15 12.36
CA GLY A 57 -3.42 -12.61 12.61
C GLY A 57 -2.89 -13.63 11.60
N ASN A 58 -3.70 -14.02 10.62
CA ASN A 58 -3.24 -14.78 9.46
C ASN A 58 -2.56 -13.86 8.44
N VAL A 59 -1.91 -14.44 7.44
CA VAL A 59 -1.20 -13.72 6.37
C VAL A 59 -1.85 -14.05 5.03
N PHE A 60 -2.37 -13.03 4.36
CA PHE A 60 -2.82 -13.15 2.98
C PHE A 60 -1.58 -13.18 2.07
N ILE A 61 -1.47 -14.19 1.21
CA ILE A 61 -0.39 -14.33 0.23
C ILE A 61 -1.03 -14.49 -1.15
N PHE A 62 -0.70 -13.60 -2.07
CA PHE A 62 -1.14 -13.64 -3.46
C PHE A 62 0.06 -13.84 -4.38
N ALA A 63 -0.01 -14.84 -5.26
CA ALA A 63 1.01 -15.17 -6.24
C ALA A 63 0.38 -15.53 -7.59
N ASN A 64 0.87 -14.91 -8.66
CA ASN A 64 0.36 -15.03 -10.03
C ASN A 64 -1.08 -14.55 -10.18
N SER A 65 -2.05 -15.45 -9.98
CA SER A 65 -3.49 -15.19 -10.03
C SER A 65 -4.26 -15.83 -8.88
N ARG A 66 -3.56 -16.54 -7.98
CA ARG A 66 -4.15 -17.25 -6.84
C ARG A 66 -3.77 -16.55 -5.54
N SER A 67 -4.56 -16.79 -4.50
CA SER A 67 -4.22 -16.32 -3.15
C SER A 67 -4.72 -17.24 -2.07
N ILE A 68 -3.98 -17.25 -0.97
CA ILE A 68 -4.25 -18.05 0.22
C ILE A 68 -4.26 -17.18 1.47
N LEU A 69 -4.92 -17.66 2.51
CA LEU A 69 -4.75 -17.21 3.88
C LEU A 69 -3.90 -18.25 4.61
N PHE A 70 -2.73 -17.85 5.09
CA PHE A 70 -1.77 -18.70 5.77
C PHE A 70 -1.73 -18.37 7.26
N ASN A 71 -1.83 -19.38 8.12
CA ASN A 71 -1.64 -19.21 9.55
C ASN A 71 -0.16 -19.39 9.91
N PRO A 72 0.54 -18.33 10.35
CA PRO A 72 1.97 -18.40 10.62
C PRO A 72 2.32 -19.17 11.90
N LYS A 73 1.38 -19.34 12.83
CA LYS A 73 1.62 -20.08 14.08
C LYS A 73 1.56 -21.58 13.85
N THR A 74 0.56 -22.06 13.12
CA THR A 74 0.39 -23.48 12.79
C THR A 74 1.14 -23.88 11.52
N GLN A 75 1.61 -22.90 10.74
CA GLN A 75 2.27 -23.08 9.45
C GLN A 75 1.40 -23.83 8.43
N THR A 76 0.11 -23.51 8.39
CA THR A 76 -0.88 -24.15 7.52
C THR A 76 -1.65 -23.13 6.70
N ILE A 77 -2.02 -23.52 5.48
CA ILE A 77 -3.00 -22.78 4.69
C ILE A 77 -4.38 -23.00 5.32
N VAL A 78 -5.03 -21.93 5.76
CA VAL A 78 -6.37 -21.99 6.37
C VAL A 78 -7.48 -21.82 5.34
N TYR A 79 -7.19 -21.12 4.24
CA TYR A 79 -8.16 -20.88 3.19
C TYR A 79 -7.45 -20.59 1.86
N GLU A 80 -8.06 -20.99 0.75
CA GLU A 80 -7.69 -20.55 -0.59
C GLU A 80 -8.85 -19.75 -1.17
N TYR A 81 -8.56 -18.54 -1.63
CA TYR A 81 -9.54 -17.64 -2.22
C TYR A 81 -9.79 -17.99 -3.70
N PRO A 82 -10.93 -17.57 -4.29
CA PRO A 82 -11.17 -17.74 -5.71
C PRO A 82 -10.02 -17.19 -6.57
N VAL A 83 -9.76 -17.84 -7.70
CA VAL A 83 -8.78 -17.37 -8.69
C VAL A 83 -9.18 -15.96 -9.15
N LEU A 84 -8.20 -15.06 -9.23
CA LEU A 84 -8.38 -13.75 -9.80
C LEU A 84 -8.21 -13.80 -11.33
N ASP A 85 -9.32 -13.78 -12.05
CA ASP A 85 -9.31 -13.82 -13.52
C ASP A 85 -8.65 -12.59 -14.16
N GLY A 86 -8.20 -12.76 -15.40
CA GLY A 86 -7.74 -11.68 -16.29
C GLY A 86 -6.29 -11.84 -16.75
N GLY A 87 -5.41 -12.27 -15.85
CA GLY A 87 -3.99 -12.52 -16.10
C GLY A 87 -3.17 -12.54 -14.80
N ALA A 88 -1.85 -12.51 -14.97
CA ALA A 88 -0.88 -12.52 -13.88
C ALA A 88 -0.73 -11.13 -13.23
N ARG A 89 -0.45 -11.10 -11.92
CA ARG A 89 -0.31 -9.85 -11.15
C ARG A 89 1.07 -9.68 -10.49
N ASN A 90 1.85 -10.74 -10.34
CA ASN A 90 3.18 -10.66 -9.75
C ASN A 90 4.24 -10.53 -10.84
N TYR A 91 5.48 -10.22 -10.47
CA TYR A 91 6.56 -10.06 -11.45
C TYR A 91 6.68 -11.35 -12.30
N PRO A 92 6.90 -11.25 -13.63
CA PRO A 92 7.14 -10.02 -14.40
C PRO A 92 5.88 -9.25 -14.85
N ALA A 93 4.68 -9.82 -14.75
CA ALA A 93 3.45 -9.09 -15.07
C ALA A 93 3.24 -7.83 -14.19
N SER A 94 3.71 -7.85 -12.94
CA SER A 94 3.87 -6.70 -12.03
C SER A 94 2.68 -5.73 -11.98
N GLY A 95 1.55 -6.22 -11.51
CA GLY A 95 0.48 -5.39 -10.96
C GLY A 95 0.84 -4.83 -9.58
N MET A 96 -0.15 -4.25 -8.92
CA MET A 96 -0.04 -3.60 -7.62
C MET A 96 -1.01 -4.20 -6.62
N SER A 97 -0.70 -4.09 -5.34
CA SER A 97 -1.63 -4.46 -4.27
C SER A 97 -1.44 -3.62 -3.00
N ALA A 98 -2.54 -3.44 -2.26
CA ALA A 98 -2.55 -2.86 -0.93
C ALA A 98 -3.61 -3.54 -0.05
N LEU A 99 -3.37 -3.57 1.26
CA LEU A 99 -4.41 -3.73 2.25
C LEU A 99 -5.11 -2.38 2.43
N LEU A 100 -6.42 -2.32 2.20
CA LEU A 100 -7.18 -1.08 2.36
C LEU A 100 -7.14 -0.58 3.82
N PRO A 101 -7.33 0.74 4.05
CA PRO A 101 -7.29 1.32 5.39
C PRO A 101 -8.13 0.56 6.41
N LEU A 102 -7.53 0.24 7.55
CA LEU A 102 -8.22 -0.43 8.65
C LEU A 102 -8.90 0.63 9.51
N LYS A 103 -10.23 0.59 9.51
CA LYS A 103 -11.06 1.54 10.26
C LYS A 103 -11.50 0.92 11.56
N LEU A 104 -10.77 1.23 12.63
CA LEU A 104 -11.09 0.69 13.94
C LEU A 104 -12.35 1.36 14.50
N SER A 105 -13.13 0.59 15.26
CA SER A 105 -14.26 1.09 16.03
C SER A 105 -14.01 0.92 17.53
N LEU A 106 -14.63 1.76 18.36
CA LEU A 106 -14.59 1.59 19.82
C LEU A 106 -15.24 0.29 20.28
N ALA A 107 -16.27 -0.17 19.58
CA ALA A 107 -17.08 -1.31 20.01
C ALA A 107 -16.42 -2.66 19.69
N ASN A 108 -15.74 -2.77 18.55
CA ASN A 108 -15.11 -4.02 18.11
C ASN A 108 -13.85 -3.73 17.28
N PRO A 109 -12.74 -3.29 17.91
CA PRO A 109 -11.52 -2.97 17.19
C PRO A 109 -10.83 -4.23 16.63
N GLU A 110 -10.95 -5.38 17.28
CA GLU A 110 -10.33 -6.64 16.85
C GLU A 110 -11.04 -7.27 15.64
N GLY A 111 -12.36 -7.15 15.55
CA GLY A 111 -13.15 -7.63 14.41
C GLY A 111 -13.17 -6.67 13.21
N THR A 112 -12.18 -5.79 13.08
CA THR A 112 -12.09 -4.85 11.95
C THR A 112 -11.94 -5.63 10.64
N PRO A 113 -12.82 -5.42 9.64
CA PRO A 113 -12.69 -6.06 8.34
C PRO A 113 -11.39 -5.69 7.64
N ALA A 114 -10.76 -6.68 6.99
CA ALA A 114 -9.60 -6.49 6.15
C ALA A 114 -9.99 -6.73 4.69
N GLU A 115 -9.79 -5.74 3.83
CA GLU A 115 -10.02 -5.83 2.38
C GLU A 115 -8.71 -5.60 1.63
N VAL A 116 -8.35 -6.49 0.70
CA VAL A 116 -7.17 -6.34 -0.16
C VAL A 116 -7.64 -5.91 -1.54
N ILE A 117 -6.90 -4.99 -2.15
CA ILE A 117 -7.06 -4.60 -3.56
C ILE A 117 -5.86 -5.09 -4.37
N VAL A 118 -6.12 -5.55 -5.60
CA VAL A 118 -5.12 -5.97 -6.60
C VAL A 118 -5.47 -5.33 -7.94
N CYS A 119 -4.54 -4.59 -8.52
CA CYS A 119 -4.76 -3.78 -9.72
C CYS A 119 -3.69 -3.98 -10.78
N GLY A 120 -4.08 -3.97 -12.05
CA GLY A 120 -3.12 -4.03 -13.15
C GLY A 120 -2.40 -5.36 -13.24
N GLY A 121 -1.28 -5.40 -13.95
CA GLY A 121 -0.59 -6.64 -14.33
C GLY A 121 -0.65 -6.86 -15.84
N ALA A 122 -0.49 -8.11 -16.27
CA ALA A 122 -0.41 -8.44 -17.70
C ALA A 122 -0.99 -9.84 -17.98
N LYS A 123 -1.17 -10.15 -19.27
CA LYS A 123 -1.44 -11.53 -19.70
C LYS A 123 -0.26 -12.45 -19.31
N PRO A 124 -0.48 -13.72 -18.92
CA PRO A 124 0.58 -14.61 -18.49
C PRO A 124 1.74 -14.70 -19.50
N GLU A 125 1.43 -14.74 -20.79
CA GLU A 125 2.39 -14.82 -21.90
C GLU A 125 3.04 -13.48 -22.29
N ALA A 126 2.73 -12.37 -21.62
CA ALA A 126 3.20 -11.04 -22.03
C ALA A 126 4.72 -10.90 -21.96
N TYR A 127 5.38 -11.59 -21.01
CA TYR A 127 6.84 -11.51 -20.83
C TYR A 127 7.60 -12.08 -22.04
N ARG A 128 7.35 -13.34 -22.41
CA ARG A 128 7.97 -13.97 -23.60
C ARG A 128 7.62 -13.28 -24.92
N LEU A 129 6.50 -12.56 -24.98
CA LEU A 129 6.13 -11.76 -26.14
C LEU A 129 6.90 -10.43 -26.18
N ALA A 130 7.09 -9.79 -25.03
CA ALA A 130 7.91 -8.60 -24.89
C ALA A 130 9.37 -8.85 -25.27
N GLU A 131 9.92 -10.04 -24.96
CA GLU A 131 11.25 -10.48 -25.42
C GLU A 131 11.38 -10.44 -26.96
N LYS A 132 10.28 -10.66 -27.68
CA LYS A 132 10.19 -10.63 -29.15
C LYS A 132 9.78 -9.25 -29.69
N GLY A 133 9.72 -8.23 -28.84
CA GLY A 133 9.28 -6.87 -29.19
C GLY A 133 7.77 -6.72 -29.34
N ASN A 134 6.96 -7.69 -28.89
CA ASN A 134 5.50 -7.59 -28.88
C ASN A 134 4.98 -7.23 -27.47
N PHE A 135 4.69 -5.95 -27.26
CA PHE A 135 4.24 -5.41 -25.97
C PHE A 135 2.71 -5.45 -25.88
N LEU A 136 2.18 -6.51 -25.25
CA LEU A 136 0.73 -6.61 -25.03
C LEU A 136 0.22 -5.49 -24.11
N PRO A 137 -1.03 -5.03 -24.28
CA PRO A 137 -1.66 -4.10 -23.33
C PRO A 137 -1.65 -4.68 -21.91
N ALA A 138 -1.30 -3.83 -20.94
CA ALA A 138 -1.41 -4.18 -19.54
C ALA A 138 -2.89 -4.32 -19.12
N LEU A 139 -3.13 -4.98 -18.00
CA LEU A 139 -4.47 -5.12 -17.43
C LEU A 139 -4.96 -3.77 -16.88
N GLN A 140 -6.24 -3.48 -17.09
CA GLN A 140 -6.90 -2.26 -16.62
C GLN A 140 -7.77 -2.50 -15.39
N ASP A 141 -8.01 -3.75 -15.01
CA ASP A 141 -8.88 -4.07 -13.90
C ASP A 141 -8.20 -3.90 -12.53
N CYS A 142 -9.03 -3.54 -11.56
CA CYS A 142 -8.77 -3.50 -10.13
C CYS A 142 -9.81 -4.37 -9.45
N ASN A 143 -9.36 -5.26 -8.58
CA ASN A 143 -10.22 -6.22 -7.91
C ASN A 143 -9.98 -6.15 -6.42
N ARG A 144 -11.06 -6.14 -5.64
CA ARG A 144 -10.99 -6.15 -4.18
C ARG A 144 -11.72 -7.35 -3.59
N ILE A 145 -11.23 -7.84 -2.47
CA ILE A 145 -11.82 -8.97 -1.72
C ILE A 145 -11.66 -8.73 -0.23
N GLU A 146 -12.72 -8.96 0.54
CA GLU A 146 -12.67 -8.91 2.00
C GLU A 146 -12.10 -10.23 2.52
N ILE A 147 -10.84 -10.23 2.95
CA ILE A 147 -10.10 -11.44 3.30
C ILE A 147 -10.53 -12.04 4.64
N THR A 148 -11.16 -11.25 5.51
CA THR A 148 -11.73 -11.67 6.80
C THR A 148 -13.17 -12.18 6.70
N LYS A 149 -13.81 -12.02 5.53
CA LYS A 149 -15.17 -12.49 5.30
C LYS A 149 -15.15 -13.86 4.66
N PRO A 150 -15.72 -14.89 5.32
CA PRO A 150 -15.77 -16.23 4.75
C PRO A 150 -16.44 -16.23 3.37
N LYS A 151 -15.77 -16.84 2.38
CA LYS A 151 -16.30 -17.03 1.02
C LYS A 151 -16.65 -15.74 0.27
N ASP A 152 -16.00 -14.61 0.59
CA ASP A 152 -16.12 -13.42 -0.27
C ASP A 152 -15.50 -13.69 -1.66
N VAL A 153 -15.87 -12.88 -2.64
CA VAL A 153 -15.45 -13.02 -4.04
C VAL A 153 -14.85 -11.71 -4.55
N TRP A 154 -14.00 -11.80 -5.57
CA TRP A 154 -13.40 -10.62 -6.20
C TRP A 154 -14.45 -9.68 -6.79
N LYS A 155 -14.42 -8.41 -6.37
CA LYS A 155 -15.25 -7.33 -6.88
C LYS A 155 -14.42 -6.48 -7.84
N LYS A 156 -14.78 -6.51 -9.13
CA LYS A 156 -14.04 -5.86 -10.21
C LYS A 156 -14.51 -4.44 -10.49
N GLU A 157 -13.55 -3.54 -10.69
CA GLU A 157 -13.71 -2.22 -11.31
C GLU A 157 -12.60 -1.97 -12.32
N MET A 158 -12.78 -0.99 -13.20
CA MET A 158 -11.78 -0.63 -14.20
C MET A 158 -11.07 0.66 -13.79
N MET A 159 -9.74 0.65 -13.79
CA MET A 159 -8.94 1.86 -13.68
C MET A 159 -9.15 2.77 -14.89
N PRO A 160 -8.93 4.08 -14.77
CA PRO A 160 -8.91 4.99 -15.92
C PRO A 160 -7.92 4.61 -17.04
N SER A 161 -6.86 3.87 -16.72
CA SER A 161 -5.84 3.42 -17.68
C SER A 161 -5.26 2.06 -17.26
N PRO A 162 -4.86 1.19 -18.21
CA PRO A 162 -4.10 -0.04 -17.90
C PRO A 162 -2.74 0.26 -17.28
N ARG A 163 -2.24 -0.64 -16.43
CA ARG A 163 -0.97 -0.43 -15.73
C ARG A 163 -0.21 -1.72 -15.39
N VAL A 164 1.08 -1.70 -15.68
CA VAL A 164 2.12 -2.63 -15.23
C VAL A 164 3.27 -1.83 -14.62
N MET A 165 3.98 -2.37 -13.62
CA MET A 165 5.07 -1.71 -12.87
C MET A 165 4.62 -0.43 -12.17
N GLY A 166 3.33 -0.31 -11.85
CA GLY A 166 2.86 0.80 -11.03
C GLY A 166 3.24 0.59 -9.57
N ASP A 167 3.26 1.67 -8.81
CA ASP A 167 3.27 1.63 -7.36
C ASP A 167 1.89 2.04 -6.85
N MET A 168 1.45 1.43 -5.75
CA MET A 168 0.23 1.78 -5.04
C MET A 168 0.57 2.18 -3.61
N LEU A 169 0.25 3.40 -3.23
CA LEU A 169 0.54 3.97 -1.90
C LEU A 169 -0.75 4.36 -1.21
N ILE A 170 -0.91 4.02 0.07
CA ILE A 170 -1.99 4.55 0.89
C ILE A 170 -1.56 5.93 1.39
N LEU A 171 -2.38 6.95 1.11
CA LEU A 171 -2.15 8.32 1.49
C LEU A 171 -2.62 8.56 2.94
N PRO A 172 -2.15 9.63 3.61
CA PRO A 172 -2.58 9.98 4.97
C PRO A 172 -4.10 10.11 5.14
N THR A 173 -4.84 10.41 4.06
CA THR A 173 -6.30 10.52 4.04
C THR A 173 -7.03 9.17 4.04
N GLY A 174 -6.33 8.07 3.79
CA GLY A 174 -6.90 6.75 3.50
C GLY A 174 -7.23 6.52 2.02
N ASP A 175 -7.09 7.53 1.16
CA ASP A 175 -7.14 7.31 -0.29
C ASP A 175 -5.87 6.55 -0.74
N LEU A 176 -5.93 5.92 -1.91
CA LEU A 176 -4.79 5.26 -2.52
C LEU A 176 -4.32 6.07 -3.74
N LEU A 177 -3.01 6.25 -3.86
CA LEU A 177 -2.37 6.78 -5.06
C LEU A 177 -1.77 5.63 -5.86
N ILE A 178 -2.17 5.54 -7.12
CA ILE A 178 -1.57 4.66 -8.13
C ILE A 178 -0.72 5.54 -9.05
N ILE A 179 0.59 5.27 -9.12
CA ILE A 179 1.57 6.07 -9.89
C ILE A 179 2.58 5.14 -10.58
N ASN A 180 3.46 5.68 -11.43
CA ASN A 180 4.51 4.95 -12.13
C ASN A 180 4.00 3.83 -13.07
N GLY A 181 4.89 3.21 -13.82
CA GLY A 181 4.61 2.10 -14.70
C GLY A 181 4.36 2.47 -16.16
N ALA A 182 3.84 1.50 -16.91
CA ALA A 182 3.57 1.57 -18.34
C ALA A 182 2.18 1.02 -18.66
N THR A 183 1.65 1.31 -19.86
CA THR A 183 0.36 0.81 -20.33
C THR A 183 0.47 -0.47 -21.16
N SER A 184 1.69 -0.89 -21.54
CA SER A 184 1.95 -2.10 -22.31
C SER A 184 3.28 -2.76 -21.96
N GLY A 185 3.33 -4.09 -22.10
CA GLY A 185 4.49 -4.92 -21.79
C GLY A 185 4.51 -5.45 -20.36
N THR A 186 5.72 -5.65 -19.82
CA THR A 186 5.96 -6.28 -18.51
C THR A 186 7.17 -5.66 -17.80
N SER A 187 7.39 -6.04 -16.54
CA SER A 187 8.66 -5.79 -15.85
C SER A 187 9.79 -6.61 -16.47
N ALA A 188 10.77 -5.91 -17.02
CA ALA A 188 12.15 -6.34 -17.27
C ALA A 188 12.82 -5.21 -18.07
N TRP A 189 14.10 -5.37 -18.37
CA TRP A 189 14.82 -4.39 -19.17
C TRP A 189 14.33 -4.39 -20.62
N ASN A 190 13.89 -3.23 -21.12
CA ASN A 190 13.35 -3.03 -22.46
C ASN A 190 12.05 -3.80 -22.77
N PHE A 191 11.33 -4.29 -21.74
CA PHE A 191 10.17 -5.18 -21.91
C PHE A 191 8.81 -4.45 -21.81
N ALA A 192 8.83 -3.12 -21.83
CA ALA A 192 7.63 -2.30 -21.75
C ALA A 192 7.70 -1.08 -22.66
N GLU A 193 6.51 -0.64 -23.05
CA GLU A 193 6.29 0.50 -23.93
C GLU A 193 5.13 1.36 -23.41
N ALA A 194 5.07 2.60 -23.91
CA ALA A 194 4.05 3.58 -23.54
C ALA A 194 4.00 3.84 -22.01
N PRO A 195 4.95 4.63 -21.49
CA PRO A 195 4.97 5.02 -20.07
C PRO A 195 3.62 5.59 -19.62
N ASN A 196 3.17 5.20 -18.44
CA ASN A 196 1.92 5.70 -17.89
C ASN A 196 2.18 6.94 -17.03
N TYR A 197 2.06 8.11 -17.65
CA TYR A 197 2.35 9.41 -17.04
C TYR A 197 1.31 9.87 -16.02
N SER A 198 0.09 9.36 -16.08
CA SER A 198 -1.03 9.87 -15.29
C SER A 198 -1.16 9.15 -13.95
N PRO A 199 -1.00 9.83 -12.80
CA PRO A 199 -1.35 9.25 -11.51
C PRO A 199 -2.87 9.10 -11.39
N ILE A 200 -3.32 8.15 -10.57
CA ILE A 200 -4.73 7.89 -10.30
C ILE A 200 -4.94 7.90 -8.79
N LEU A 201 -5.89 8.70 -8.33
CA LEU A 201 -6.40 8.65 -6.96
C LEU A 201 -7.56 7.65 -6.90
N TYR A 202 -7.54 6.75 -5.92
CA TYR A 202 -8.61 5.81 -5.63
C TYR A 202 -9.13 6.04 -4.21
N ASN A 203 -10.42 6.36 -4.08
CA ASN A 203 -11.08 6.49 -2.78
C ASN A 203 -11.91 5.21 -2.51
N PRO A 204 -11.55 4.38 -1.51
CA PRO A 204 -12.23 3.11 -1.24
C PRO A 204 -13.67 3.27 -0.72
N ASP A 205 -14.01 4.44 -0.18
CA ASP A 205 -15.30 4.70 0.48
C ASP A 205 -16.36 5.23 -0.48
N LYS A 206 -15.95 5.72 -1.65
CA LYS A 206 -16.89 6.15 -2.68
C LYS A 206 -17.68 4.97 -3.25
N PRO A 207 -18.89 5.21 -3.78
CA PRO A 207 -19.60 4.21 -4.56
C PRO A 207 -18.75 3.70 -5.74
N GLN A 208 -18.96 2.44 -6.11
CA GLN A 208 -18.37 1.85 -7.32
C GLN A 208 -18.63 2.75 -8.54
N GLY A 209 -17.62 2.91 -9.38
CA GLY A 209 -17.66 3.82 -10.54
C GLY A 209 -17.34 5.28 -10.23
N GLN A 210 -17.24 5.68 -8.95
CA GLN A 210 -16.82 7.04 -8.53
C GLN A 210 -15.49 7.06 -7.76
N ARG A 211 -14.86 5.89 -7.61
CA ARG A 211 -13.66 5.73 -6.77
C ARG A 211 -12.40 6.29 -7.41
N PHE A 212 -12.29 6.19 -8.73
CA PHE A 212 -11.10 6.61 -9.46
C PHE A 212 -11.19 8.05 -9.94
N LYS A 213 -10.11 8.80 -9.75
CA LYS A 213 -9.90 10.12 -10.32
C LYS A 213 -8.50 10.21 -10.90
N GLN A 214 -8.38 10.43 -12.20
CA GLN A 214 -7.10 10.71 -12.83
C GLN A 214 -6.58 12.08 -12.41
N LEU A 215 -5.28 12.17 -12.15
CA LEU A 215 -4.58 13.40 -11.75
C LEU A 215 -3.72 13.94 -12.91
N ILE A 216 -3.09 15.08 -12.69
CA ILE A 216 -2.22 15.74 -13.67
C ILE A 216 -1.01 14.82 -14.00
N PRO A 217 -0.70 14.59 -15.28
CA PRO A 217 0.41 13.71 -15.66
C PRO A 217 1.79 14.32 -15.37
N THR A 218 2.77 13.47 -15.04
CA THR A 218 4.20 13.83 -15.09
C THR A 218 4.70 13.84 -16.55
N THR A 219 5.90 14.36 -16.76
CA THR A 219 6.63 14.26 -18.04
C THR A 219 7.78 13.25 -17.97
N ILE A 220 8.06 12.68 -16.80
CA ILE A 220 9.16 11.74 -16.59
C ILE A 220 8.62 10.30 -16.65
N PRO A 221 9.15 9.43 -17.54
CA PRO A 221 8.75 8.04 -17.61
C PRO A 221 9.32 7.25 -16.41
N ARG A 222 8.47 6.92 -15.44
CA ARG A 222 8.82 6.11 -14.26
C ARG A 222 8.41 4.65 -14.51
N MET A 223 9.26 3.83 -15.13
CA MET A 223 8.93 2.44 -15.50
C MET A 223 9.61 1.41 -14.59
N TYR A 224 10.15 0.31 -15.11
CA TYR A 224 10.86 -0.72 -14.34
C TYR A 224 11.95 -0.09 -13.45
N HIS A 225 12.10 -0.59 -12.22
CA HIS A 225 12.97 -0.01 -11.19
C HIS A 225 12.67 1.46 -10.82
N SER A 226 11.43 1.93 -11.01
CA SER A 226 10.94 3.11 -10.28
C SER A 226 10.55 2.73 -8.84
N THR A 227 10.42 3.75 -7.99
CA THR A 227 9.98 3.60 -6.60
C THR A 227 9.26 4.86 -6.15
N SER A 228 8.42 4.72 -5.13
CA SER A 228 7.73 5.83 -4.49
C SER A 228 7.44 5.58 -3.02
N ALA A 229 7.33 6.65 -2.23
CA ALA A 229 7.02 6.56 -0.80
C ALA A 229 6.33 7.82 -0.28
N VAL A 230 5.41 7.66 0.67
CA VAL A 230 4.79 8.79 1.38
C VAL A 230 5.80 9.41 2.35
N LEU A 231 5.92 10.73 2.31
CA LEU A 231 6.80 11.50 3.19
C LEU A 231 6.03 12.08 4.40
N PRO A 232 6.71 12.46 5.49
CA PRO A 232 6.08 13.07 6.66
C PRO A 232 5.32 14.37 6.38
N ASP A 233 5.70 15.12 5.35
CA ASP A 233 5.00 16.33 4.92
C ASP A 233 3.74 16.04 4.09
N GLY A 234 3.38 14.76 3.88
CA GLY A 234 2.25 14.33 3.05
C GLY A 234 2.54 14.34 1.54
N GLN A 235 3.72 14.77 1.11
CA GLN A 235 4.13 14.63 -0.30
C GLN A 235 4.59 13.20 -0.59
N ILE A 236 4.72 12.88 -1.87
CA ILE A 236 5.16 11.56 -2.32
C ILE A 236 6.53 11.70 -2.97
N LEU A 237 7.52 11.01 -2.41
CA LEU A 237 8.81 10.81 -3.07
C LEU A 237 8.58 9.93 -4.30
N VAL A 238 9.09 10.34 -5.46
CA VAL A 238 9.09 9.53 -6.69
C VAL A 238 10.51 9.53 -7.26
N ALA A 239 11.08 8.35 -7.47
CA ALA A 239 12.46 8.20 -7.89
C ALA A 239 12.65 7.03 -8.87
N GLY A 240 13.84 7.01 -9.48
CA GLY A 240 14.24 6.01 -10.45
C GLY A 240 13.54 6.16 -11.80
N SER A 241 14.14 5.56 -12.80
CA SER A 241 13.69 4.27 -13.32
C SER A 241 14.88 3.73 -14.09
N ASN A 242 15.04 2.40 -14.11
CA ASN A 242 16.08 1.78 -14.90
C ASN A 242 15.53 0.59 -15.67
N THR A 243 15.05 0.85 -16.87
CA THR A 243 14.63 -0.20 -17.80
C THR A 243 15.80 -0.78 -18.62
N ASN A 244 17.04 -0.56 -18.19
CA ASN A 244 18.25 -0.93 -18.92
C ASN A 244 19.13 -1.90 -18.12
N ALA A 245 19.89 -2.73 -18.85
CA ALA A 245 20.96 -3.53 -18.28
C ALA A 245 22.14 -2.63 -17.86
N GLY A 246 22.09 -2.13 -16.62
CA GLY A 246 23.04 -1.15 -16.08
C GLY A 246 22.60 0.30 -16.29
N TYR A 247 23.52 1.25 -16.11
CA TYR A 247 23.26 2.68 -16.27
C TYR A 247 23.49 3.11 -17.72
N LEU A 248 22.41 3.31 -18.49
CA LEU A 248 22.48 3.72 -19.90
C LEU A 248 21.74 5.05 -20.10
N TYR A 249 22.43 6.04 -20.67
CA TYR A 249 21.90 7.41 -20.83
C TYR A 249 21.72 7.84 -22.29
N GLN A 250 22.35 7.14 -23.23
CA GLN A 250 22.36 7.48 -24.65
C GLN A 250 22.02 6.23 -25.48
N ALA A 251 21.54 6.44 -26.70
CA ALA A 251 21.18 5.38 -27.64
C ALA A 251 20.16 4.34 -27.08
N VAL A 252 19.36 4.73 -26.09
CA VAL A 252 18.27 3.93 -25.53
C VAL A 252 16.98 4.76 -25.53
N LYS A 253 15.84 4.10 -25.72
CA LYS A 253 14.53 4.76 -25.81
C LYS A 253 14.13 5.42 -24.48
N TYR A 254 14.48 4.78 -23.37
CA TYR A 254 14.18 5.21 -22.03
C TYR A 254 15.47 5.19 -21.19
N PRO A 255 16.20 6.33 -21.14
CA PRO A 255 17.43 6.46 -20.36
C PRO A 255 17.22 6.15 -18.87
N THR A 256 18.29 5.72 -18.19
CA THR A 256 18.26 5.59 -16.73
C THR A 256 17.97 6.94 -16.09
N GLU A 257 16.90 7.00 -15.29
CA GLU A 257 16.41 8.21 -14.67
C GLU A 257 16.88 8.31 -13.21
N LEU A 258 17.71 9.31 -12.94
CA LEU A 258 18.30 9.58 -11.62
C LEU A 258 17.65 10.77 -10.89
N ARG A 259 16.81 11.56 -11.57
CA ARG A 259 16.10 12.68 -10.94
C ARG A 259 15.07 12.15 -9.95
N VAL A 260 14.88 12.91 -8.89
CA VAL A 260 13.89 12.66 -7.85
C VAL A 260 12.83 13.75 -7.91
N GLU A 261 11.56 13.37 -7.85
CA GLU A 261 10.42 14.27 -7.78
C GLU A 261 9.76 14.19 -6.40
N LYS A 262 9.12 15.29 -5.99
CA LYS A 262 8.11 15.29 -4.93
C LYS A 262 6.76 15.58 -5.55
N PHE A 263 5.89 14.57 -5.60
CA PHE A 263 4.52 14.74 -6.04
C PHE A 263 3.66 15.28 -4.90
N SER A 264 2.90 16.34 -5.15
CA SER A 264 1.96 16.94 -4.18
C SER A 264 0.54 16.48 -4.50
N PRO A 265 -0.07 15.61 -3.67
CA PRO A 265 -1.46 15.20 -3.87
C PRO A 265 -2.45 16.36 -3.71
N PRO A 266 -3.70 16.25 -4.22
CA PRO A 266 -4.68 17.33 -4.18
C PRO A 266 -4.98 17.91 -2.79
N TYR A 267 -4.81 17.13 -1.72
CA TYR A 267 -5.00 17.63 -0.34
C TYR A 267 -3.92 18.60 0.13
N LEU A 268 -2.84 18.80 -0.64
CA LEU A 268 -1.81 19.81 -0.40
C LEU A 268 -1.96 21.03 -1.32
N ASP A 269 -3.11 21.20 -1.98
CA ASP A 269 -3.38 22.41 -2.75
C ASP A 269 -3.21 23.66 -1.86
N PRO A 270 -2.50 24.72 -2.31
CA PRO A 270 -2.29 25.93 -1.54
C PRO A 270 -3.57 26.55 -0.96
N ALA A 271 -4.71 26.38 -1.63
CA ALA A 271 -6.02 26.83 -1.15
C ALA A 271 -6.41 26.25 0.23
N TYR A 272 -5.87 25.10 0.61
CA TYR A 272 -6.17 24.42 1.87
C TYR A 272 -5.13 24.66 2.97
N THR A 273 -4.12 25.50 2.73
CA THR A 273 -3.00 25.71 3.65
C THR A 273 -3.46 26.16 5.04
N ALA A 274 -4.46 27.05 5.10
CA ALA A 274 -4.98 27.57 6.37
C ALA A 274 -5.76 26.51 7.18
N ASN A 275 -6.40 25.55 6.50
CA ASN A 275 -7.21 24.50 7.13
C ASN A 275 -6.41 23.25 7.46
N ARG A 276 -5.11 23.23 7.14
CA ARG A 276 -4.26 22.08 7.42
C ARG A 276 -4.04 21.95 8.94
N PRO A 277 -4.44 20.82 9.57
CA PRO A 277 -4.22 20.65 11.00
C PRO A 277 -2.72 20.68 11.36
N ALA A 278 -2.38 21.24 12.52
CA ALA A 278 -1.00 21.29 12.99
C ALA A 278 -0.87 20.63 14.37
N ILE A 279 -0.29 19.42 14.41
CA ILE A 279 -0.08 18.66 15.64
C ILE A 279 0.94 19.39 16.54
N GLN A 280 0.61 19.54 17.81
CA GLN A 280 1.50 20.10 18.83
C GLN A 280 2.47 19.02 19.33
N VAL A 281 3.48 18.71 18.51
CA VAL A 281 4.42 17.57 18.72
C VAL A 281 5.08 17.57 20.11
N ASN A 282 5.37 18.74 20.67
CA ASN A 282 6.00 18.87 22.00
C ASN A 282 5.09 18.40 23.15
N GLN A 283 3.79 18.26 22.92
CA GLN A 283 2.81 17.77 23.90
C GLN A 283 2.35 16.33 23.60
N LEU A 284 2.86 15.72 22.52
CA LEU A 284 2.47 14.37 22.12
C LEU A 284 3.35 13.34 22.83
N GLU A 285 2.72 12.34 23.43
CA GLU A 285 3.45 11.17 23.91
C GLU A 285 3.97 10.35 22.72
N ALA A 286 5.28 10.13 22.66
CA ALA A 286 5.92 9.48 21.52
C ALA A 286 5.89 7.94 21.58
N LYS A 287 5.60 7.33 22.73
CA LYS A 287 5.63 5.87 22.93
C LYS A 287 4.26 5.38 23.35
N TRP A 288 3.59 4.66 22.46
CA TRP A 288 2.23 4.21 22.67
C TRP A 288 2.21 2.74 23.06
N GLN A 289 1.32 2.41 23.99
CA GLN A 289 1.02 1.04 24.40
C GLN A 289 -0.32 0.63 23.78
N TYR A 290 -0.44 -0.64 23.38
CA TYR A 290 -1.66 -1.17 22.81
C TYR A 290 -2.89 -0.99 23.72
N GLY A 291 -4.02 -0.63 23.11
CA GLY A 291 -5.32 -0.48 23.78
C GLY A 291 -5.46 0.69 24.76
N GLN A 292 -4.40 1.48 24.98
CA GLN A 292 -4.44 2.66 25.84
C GLN A 292 -4.95 3.89 25.09
N ASP A 293 -5.48 4.85 25.84
CA ASP A 293 -5.89 6.14 25.32
C ASP A 293 -4.70 7.11 25.27
N PHE A 294 -4.62 7.90 24.20
CA PHE A 294 -3.61 8.95 24.02
C PHE A 294 -4.27 10.25 23.57
N VAL A 295 -3.71 11.36 24.00
CA VAL A 295 -4.20 12.70 23.64
C VAL A 295 -3.34 13.28 22.52
N VAL A 296 -4.00 13.71 21.44
CA VAL A 296 -3.38 14.42 20.31
C VAL A 296 -3.92 15.85 20.30
N ASN A 297 -3.08 16.80 20.70
CA ASN A 297 -3.40 18.23 20.60
C ASN A 297 -2.99 18.77 19.24
N PHE A 298 -3.85 19.57 18.62
CA PHE A 298 -3.58 20.19 17.32
C PHE A 298 -4.29 21.53 17.15
N ASN A 299 -3.69 22.39 16.34
CA ASN A 299 -4.34 23.62 15.90
C ASN A 299 -5.15 23.34 14.63
N LEU A 300 -6.33 23.95 14.52
CA LEU A 300 -7.19 23.81 13.35
C LEU A 300 -8.02 25.08 13.13
N ILE A 301 -8.06 25.55 11.89
CA ILE A 301 -9.00 26.57 11.42
C ILE A 301 -10.16 25.85 10.73
N ILE A 302 -11.35 26.01 11.28
CA ILE A 302 -12.58 25.36 10.78
C ILE A 302 -13.27 26.28 9.78
N ASP A 303 -13.71 25.71 8.67
CA ASP A 303 -14.64 26.36 7.75
C ASP A 303 -16.08 25.91 8.05
N GLY A 304 -16.88 26.82 8.58
CA GLY A 304 -18.29 26.56 8.90
C GLY A 304 -18.49 25.73 10.18
N VAL A 305 -19.50 24.86 10.18
CA VAL A 305 -19.82 23.99 11.33
C VAL A 305 -18.95 22.74 11.27
N LEU A 306 -18.34 22.37 12.40
CA LEU A 306 -17.56 21.15 12.55
C LEU A 306 -18.46 19.98 12.96
N ASP A 307 -18.49 18.94 12.14
CA ASP A 307 -18.98 17.62 12.54
C ASP A 307 -17.79 16.83 13.10
N ARG A 308 -17.64 16.79 14.42
CA ARG A 308 -16.48 16.17 15.08
C ARG A 308 -16.33 14.69 14.75
N GLU A 309 -17.44 13.98 14.54
CA GLU A 309 -17.42 12.53 14.28
C GLU A 309 -16.94 12.21 12.86
N ASN A 310 -17.29 13.04 11.88
CA ASN A 310 -17.04 12.76 10.47
C ASN A 310 -15.93 13.62 9.83
N ASP A 311 -15.70 14.84 10.34
CA ASP A 311 -14.73 15.76 9.75
C ASP A 311 -13.28 15.49 10.18
N ILE A 312 -13.07 14.92 11.37
CA ILE A 312 -11.73 14.70 11.94
C ILE A 312 -11.44 13.21 12.04
N ARG A 313 -10.27 12.81 11.52
CA ARG A 313 -9.72 11.46 11.67
C ARG A 313 -8.30 11.54 12.19
N VAL A 314 -7.90 10.55 12.98
CA VAL A 314 -6.50 10.37 13.39
C VAL A 314 -6.01 9.06 12.82
N ASN A 315 -5.01 9.14 11.95
CA ASN A 315 -4.51 8.00 11.19
C ASN A 315 -3.05 7.75 11.55
N ILE A 316 -2.67 6.49 11.70
CA ILE A 316 -1.28 6.08 11.83
C ILE A 316 -0.87 5.28 10.60
N TYR A 317 0.35 5.50 10.12
CA TYR A 317 0.85 4.88 8.92
C TYR A 317 2.36 4.59 9.03
N PRO A 318 2.78 3.32 8.94
CA PRO A 318 4.17 2.98 8.72
C PRO A 318 4.49 3.19 7.23
N PRO A 319 5.56 3.93 6.88
CA PRO A 319 5.91 4.14 5.47
C PRO A 319 6.20 2.81 4.76
N PRO A 320 5.92 2.74 3.44
CA PRO A 320 6.21 1.55 2.66
C PRO A 320 7.71 1.41 2.38
N PHE A 321 8.12 0.17 2.14
CA PHE A 321 9.32 -0.12 1.37
C PHE A 321 8.87 -0.54 -0.04
N THR A 322 9.23 0.25 -1.06
CA THR A 322 8.70 0.07 -2.41
C THR A 322 9.78 -0.33 -3.40
N THR A 323 9.60 -1.47 -4.04
CA THR A 323 10.47 -1.95 -5.11
C THR A 323 9.71 -2.85 -6.07
N HIS A 324 10.13 -2.87 -7.34
CA HIS A 324 9.59 -3.78 -8.36
C HIS A 324 8.05 -3.75 -8.51
N GLY A 325 7.44 -2.57 -8.34
CA GLY A 325 5.98 -2.36 -8.49
C GLY A 325 5.15 -2.80 -7.29
N TYR A 326 5.78 -3.06 -6.14
CA TYR A 326 5.08 -3.40 -4.91
C TYR A 326 5.59 -2.59 -3.71
N SER A 327 4.65 -1.96 -3.02
CA SER A 327 4.86 -1.15 -1.83
C SER A 327 4.56 -2.00 -0.59
N MET A 328 5.57 -2.70 -0.08
CA MET A 328 5.46 -3.59 1.08
C MET A 328 5.33 -2.80 2.39
N ASN A 329 4.93 -3.49 3.47
CA ASN A 329 4.87 -3.00 4.85
C ASN A 329 3.83 -1.90 5.16
N GLN A 330 3.37 -1.14 4.17
CA GLN A 330 2.37 -0.10 4.42
C GLN A 330 1.07 -0.63 5.00
N ARG A 331 0.54 0.09 5.98
CA ARG A 331 -0.71 -0.25 6.66
C ARG A 331 -1.30 0.96 7.35
N LEU A 332 -2.29 1.60 6.74
CA LEU A 332 -2.95 2.73 7.38
C LEU A 332 -4.02 2.23 8.35
N VAL A 333 -3.95 2.70 9.60
CA VAL A 333 -4.95 2.42 10.63
C VAL A 333 -5.60 3.73 11.03
N VAL A 334 -6.92 3.83 10.85
CA VAL A 334 -7.74 4.92 11.36
C VAL A 334 -8.07 4.58 12.81
N LEU A 335 -7.58 5.40 13.73
CA LEU A 335 -7.78 5.21 15.16
C LEU A 335 -9.19 5.63 15.56
N PRO A 336 -9.83 4.91 16.49
CA PRO A 336 -11.11 5.35 17.01
C PRO A 336 -10.87 6.53 17.96
N ILE A 337 -11.73 7.54 17.86
CA ILE A 337 -11.67 8.75 18.68
C ILE A 337 -12.77 8.64 19.75
N ARG A 338 -12.39 8.74 21.02
CA ARG A 338 -13.36 8.77 22.14
C ARG A 338 -14.01 10.12 22.27
N GLU A 339 -13.21 11.18 22.11
CA GLU A 339 -13.64 12.54 22.35
C GLU A 339 -12.81 13.50 21.52
N ILE A 340 -13.47 14.56 21.04
CA ILE A 340 -12.83 15.76 20.48
C ILE A 340 -13.37 16.97 21.23
N ALA A 341 -12.46 17.71 21.85
CA ALA A 341 -12.79 18.94 22.56
C ALA A 341 -12.00 20.12 22.00
N GLU A 342 -12.63 21.29 21.93
CA GLU A 342 -11.92 22.55 21.71
C GLU A 342 -11.50 23.08 23.08
N THR A 343 -10.19 23.19 23.31
CA THR A 343 -9.58 23.56 24.60
C THR A 343 -9.14 25.02 24.65
N GLY A 344 -9.20 25.70 23.51
CA GLY A 344 -8.95 27.13 23.31
C GLY A 344 -9.29 27.49 21.87
N ALA A 345 -9.39 28.77 21.54
CA ALA A 345 -9.77 29.20 20.20
C ALA A 345 -8.85 28.59 19.12
N GLY A 346 -9.40 27.69 18.30
CA GLY A 346 -8.65 27.00 17.24
C GLY A 346 -7.68 25.92 17.73
N ILE A 347 -7.75 25.53 19.01
CA ILE A 347 -6.93 24.47 19.62
C ILE A 347 -7.85 23.33 20.00
N PHE A 348 -7.57 22.15 19.45
CA PHE A 348 -8.35 20.94 19.64
C PHE A 348 -7.52 19.86 20.32
N SER A 349 -8.21 19.05 21.11
CA SER A 349 -7.68 17.84 21.74
C SER A 349 -8.53 16.65 21.27
N ALA A 350 -7.89 15.64 20.70
CA ALA A 350 -8.51 14.36 20.36
C ALA A 350 -7.96 13.27 21.27
N THR A 351 -8.83 12.63 22.04
CA THR A 351 -8.50 11.42 22.82
C THR A 351 -8.75 10.21 21.94
N VAL A 352 -7.68 9.52 21.54
CA VAL A 352 -7.73 8.38 20.61
C VAL A 352 -7.28 7.11 21.30
N VAL A 353 -7.82 5.97 20.87
CA VAL A 353 -7.39 4.67 21.40
C VAL A 353 -6.32 4.09 20.49
N ALA A 354 -5.17 3.70 21.06
CA ALA A 354 -4.17 2.95 20.33
C ALA A 354 -4.76 1.61 19.81
N PRO A 355 -4.21 1.03 18.73
CA PRO A 355 -4.63 -0.29 18.25
C PRO A 355 -4.64 -1.33 19.39
N PRO A 356 -5.53 -2.34 19.35
CA PRO A 356 -5.68 -3.28 20.47
C PRO A 356 -4.50 -4.27 20.58
N SER A 357 -3.79 -4.52 19.48
CA SER A 357 -2.68 -5.46 19.45
C SER A 357 -1.79 -5.28 18.22
N GLY A 358 -0.64 -5.96 18.24
CA GLY A 358 0.26 -6.07 17.09
C GLY A 358 -0.34 -6.73 15.85
N ILE A 359 -1.45 -7.48 15.99
CA ILE A 359 -2.20 -8.02 14.85
C ILE A 359 -2.77 -6.87 14.01
N ILE A 360 -3.29 -5.84 14.67
CA ILE A 360 -3.86 -4.67 14.01
C ILE A 360 -2.78 -3.67 13.60
N ALA A 361 -1.74 -3.48 14.39
CA ALA A 361 -0.62 -2.60 14.06
C ALA A 361 0.67 -3.16 14.66
N PRO A 362 1.51 -3.87 13.88
CA PRO A 362 2.78 -4.42 14.37
C PRO A 362 3.64 -3.39 15.11
N PRO A 363 4.45 -3.78 16.11
CA PRO A 363 5.26 -2.83 16.86
C PRO A 363 6.27 -2.16 15.92
N GLY A 364 6.49 -0.85 16.09
CA GLY A 364 7.31 -0.07 15.17
C GLY A 364 7.03 1.43 15.21
N TYR A 365 7.64 2.14 14.27
CA TYR A 365 7.46 3.58 14.09
C TYR A 365 6.33 3.86 13.10
N TYR A 366 5.49 4.82 13.46
CA TYR A 366 4.35 5.25 12.67
C TYR A 366 4.36 6.77 12.52
N MET A 367 4.03 7.23 11.31
CA MET A 367 3.60 8.60 11.10
C MET A 367 2.16 8.73 11.55
N LEU A 368 1.90 9.61 12.52
CA LEU A 368 0.58 10.00 12.99
C LEU A 368 0.14 11.27 12.28
N PHE A 369 -1.05 11.24 11.69
CA PHE A 369 -1.68 12.36 10.99
C PHE A 369 -3.02 12.67 11.63
N VAL A 370 -3.31 13.97 11.78
CA VAL A 370 -4.69 14.46 11.97
C VAL A 370 -5.20 14.88 10.60
N VAL A 371 -6.38 14.41 10.21
CA VAL A 371 -7.00 14.68 8.91
C VAL A 371 -8.31 15.42 9.13
N TYR A 372 -8.42 16.63 8.61
CA TYR A 372 -9.64 17.43 8.62
C TYR A 372 -10.22 17.50 7.20
N ARG A 373 -11.42 16.94 6.98
CA ARG A 373 -12.11 16.96 5.67
C ARG A 373 -11.23 16.55 4.48
N GLY A 374 -10.34 15.58 4.70
CA GLY A 374 -9.41 15.10 3.69
C GLY A 374 -8.10 15.89 3.57
N ILE A 375 -7.84 16.86 4.45
CA ILE A 375 -6.61 17.63 4.53
C ILE A 375 -5.77 17.09 5.71
N PRO A 376 -4.64 16.40 5.46
CA PRO A 376 -3.81 15.85 6.51
C PRO A 376 -2.80 16.88 7.06
N SER A 377 -2.48 16.76 8.34
CA SER A 377 -1.38 17.49 8.98
C SER A 377 -0.01 17.14 8.37
N VAL A 378 1.04 17.83 8.80
CA VAL A 378 2.39 17.21 8.79
C VAL A 378 2.37 16.09 9.84
N ALA A 379 3.04 14.98 9.55
CA ALA A 379 3.12 13.85 10.47
C ALA A 379 3.85 14.21 11.75
N ALA A 380 3.39 13.65 12.87
CA ALA A 380 4.20 13.44 14.06
C ALA A 380 4.66 11.97 14.09
N TRP A 381 5.86 11.69 14.58
CA TRP A 381 6.32 10.32 14.76
C TRP A 381 5.92 9.78 16.13
N ILE A 382 5.30 8.60 16.14
CA ILE A 382 5.07 7.80 17.35
C ILE A 382 5.72 6.42 17.19
N GLN A 383 5.91 5.73 18.30
CA GLN A 383 6.37 4.35 18.35
C GLN A 383 5.38 3.51 19.15
N ILE A 384 4.84 2.46 18.55
CA ILE A 384 3.97 1.49 19.23
C ILE A 384 4.83 0.33 19.76
N LYS A 385 4.61 -0.07 21.01
CA LYS A 385 5.37 -1.13 21.69
C LYS A 385 4.47 -2.14 22.38
#